data_AF-A0AA35U190-F1
#
_entry.id   AF-A0AA35U190-F1
#
_cell.length_a   1.000
_cell.length_b   1.000
_cell.length_c   1.000
_cell.angle_alpha   90.00
_cell.angle_beta   90.00
_cell.angle_gamma   90.00
#
_symmetry.space_group_name_H-M   'P 1'
#
loop_
_entity.id
_entity.type
_entity.pdbx_description
1 polymer ?
#
loop_
_entity_poly.entity_id
_entity_poly.type
_entity_poly.pdbx_seq_one_letter_code
_entity_poly.pdbx_strand_id
1 'polypeptide(L)'
;MSIHKVATDHKIPIWWFILQRILEALAEKLNRKVLTKKECAHVSNILGFTEGELEAALSFLDKLNIFLYKKKILPDLIFTDAQVPLDKLSALVEKQYCLKVAEKAPAKAMDVATSGCKAFRDKGILTVEFLKEFKKHYVNGIFTANHFITLLEKLLIVSKLSNTKYFFPAILNCTRESQIIDCLTAASGISPLVVEFPTGWAPPGVFCCSVCHLQTQAGWEIKKPTKRDNTEASEETPVNYISRNSITFTKRGRLGSVTLIDNFSFFAVCVNVDIRKISGENLVRHCKAIKSEVFDAVKAGLRNTHHHADTSPEPAFVCPAHQNVVSSTELHVAHISDTMKYWICDEDTDISSDLSPRQTVWLGGPGPEVPQPQLVIQDRTQKADIGEVSLSSIPAETSERQESDSSNTKSSGKVSGNVAMGDLMKLSTSKGRRIRILERSAMKYRDIGTILLKDDTGAIVPSIQQTALGNPVEAVRMIYERWIQENEDHSWKKLAQCFRDVQLNPLARDIEQRFGFSSPARSQAHPSHQIIGNADESRGEHQV
;
A
#
# COMPACT_ATOMS: atom_id res chain seq x y z
N MET A 1 -5.12 -14.99 -9.24
CA MET A 1 -6.09 -13.96 -9.63
C MET A 1 -5.37 -12.85 -10.41
N SER A 2 -5.58 -12.76 -11.73
CA SER A 2 -5.11 -11.62 -12.53
C SER A 2 -5.99 -10.42 -12.21
N ILE A 3 -5.40 -9.34 -11.69
CA ILE A 3 -6.07 -8.03 -11.63
C ILE A 3 -6.16 -7.54 -13.07
N HIS A 4 -7.14 -8.04 -13.82
CA HIS A 4 -7.62 -7.36 -15.00
C HIS A 4 -8.25 -6.07 -14.48
N LYS A 5 -7.50 -4.96 -14.52
CA LYS A 5 -8.11 -3.64 -14.54
C LYS A 5 -9.07 -3.68 -15.71
N VAL A 6 -10.37 -3.87 -15.44
CA VAL A 6 -11.41 -3.68 -16.43
C VAL A 6 -11.17 -2.27 -16.95
N ALA A 7 -10.80 -2.15 -18.22
CA ALA A 7 -10.71 -0.86 -18.88
C ALA A 7 -12.12 -0.30 -18.89
N THR A 8 -12.44 0.46 -17.85
CA THR A 8 -13.70 1.18 -17.74
C THR A 8 -13.64 2.31 -18.74
N ASP A 9 -14.47 2.24 -19.78
CA ASP A 9 -14.65 3.29 -20.78
C ASP A 9 -15.22 4.53 -20.13
N HIS A 10 -14.34 5.40 -19.64
CA HIS A 10 -14.73 6.70 -19.09
C HIS A 10 -14.89 7.69 -20.24
N LYS A 11 -16.10 8.21 -20.43
CA LYS A 11 -16.35 9.32 -21.34
C LYS A 11 -15.79 10.60 -20.72
N ILE A 12 -14.67 11.08 -21.27
CA ILE A 12 -14.06 12.35 -20.86
C ILE A 12 -14.71 13.48 -21.69
N PRO A 13 -15.32 14.50 -21.06
CA PRO A 13 -15.77 15.69 -21.78
C PRO A 13 -14.61 16.28 -22.58
N ILE A 14 -14.84 16.59 -23.86
CA ILE A 14 -13.77 17.08 -24.76
C ILE A 14 -13.06 18.32 -24.19
N TRP A 15 -13.79 19.19 -23.51
CA TRP A 15 -13.25 20.38 -22.86
C TRP A 15 -12.27 20.06 -21.72
N TRP A 16 -12.54 19.01 -20.94
CA TRP A 16 -11.65 18.59 -19.87
C TRP A 16 -10.37 17.98 -20.43
N PHE A 17 -10.48 17.31 -21.58
CA PHE A 17 -9.31 16.83 -22.32
C PHE A 17 -8.47 17.99 -22.88
N ILE A 18 -9.09 19.00 -23.50
CA ILE A 18 -8.36 20.18 -24.00
C ILE A 18 -7.65 20.90 -22.84
N LEU A 19 -8.37 21.12 -21.72
CA LEU A 19 -7.79 21.70 -20.50
C LEU A 19 -6.58 20.89 -20.04
N GLN A 20 -6.69 19.55 -19.96
CA GLN A 20 -5.59 18.67 -19.61
C GLN A 20 -4.36 18.91 -20.50
N ARG A 21 -4.53 18.90 -21.83
CA ARG A 21 -3.41 19.06 -22.78
C ARG A 21 -2.74 20.43 -22.67
N ILE A 22 -3.51 21.49 -22.44
CA ILE A 22 -2.94 22.84 -22.25
C ILE A 22 -2.17 22.92 -20.93
N LEU A 23 -2.68 22.33 -19.85
CA LEU A 23 -1.99 22.31 -18.56
C LEU A 23 -0.69 21.47 -18.63
N GLU A 24 -0.69 20.35 -19.36
CA GLU A 24 0.54 19.58 -19.64
C GLU A 24 1.56 20.40 -20.42
N ALA A 25 1.13 21.06 -21.50
CA ALA A 25 2.00 21.92 -22.32
C ALA A 25 2.55 23.13 -21.52
N LEU A 26 1.73 23.71 -20.64
CA LEU A 26 2.17 24.77 -19.73
C LEU A 26 3.24 24.26 -18.76
N ALA A 27 3.03 23.10 -18.16
CA ALA A 27 3.99 22.47 -17.25
C ALA A 27 5.33 22.19 -17.97
N GLU A 28 5.28 21.65 -19.18
CA GLU A 28 6.44 21.42 -20.04
C GLU A 28 7.18 22.73 -20.38
N LYS A 29 6.46 23.77 -20.80
CA LYS A 29 7.04 25.11 -21.07
C LYS A 29 7.75 25.69 -19.85
N LEU A 30 7.22 25.44 -18.65
CA LEU A 30 7.81 25.89 -17.38
C LEU A 30 8.89 24.93 -16.85
N ASN A 31 9.22 23.88 -17.60
CA ASN A 31 10.16 22.82 -17.24
C ASN A 31 9.91 22.24 -15.84
N ARG A 32 8.64 22.03 -15.50
CA ARG A 32 8.23 21.43 -14.22
C ARG A 32 6.98 20.59 -14.38
N LYS A 33 6.73 19.73 -13.39
CA LYS A 33 5.65 18.74 -13.40
C LYS A 33 4.55 19.01 -12.36
N VAL A 34 4.55 20.23 -11.84
CA VAL A 34 3.62 20.70 -10.81
C VAL A 34 3.21 22.11 -11.17
N LEU A 35 1.91 22.38 -11.15
CA LEU A 35 1.30 23.69 -11.35
C LEU A 35 0.60 24.16 -10.09
N THR A 36 0.48 25.47 -9.94
CA THR A 36 -0.37 26.07 -8.91
C THR A 36 -1.82 26.14 -9.36
N LYS A 37 -2.76 26.18 -8.42
CA LYS A 37 -4.19 26.39 -8.73
C LYS A 37 -4.41 27.73 -9.45
N LYS A 38 -3.64 28.76 -9.14
CA LYS A 38 -3.70 30.07 -9.83
C LYS A 38 -3.33 29.96 -11.30
N GLU A 39 -2.29 29.20 -11.63
CA GLU A 39 -1.90 28.94 -13.03
C GLU A 39 -2.98 28.17 -13.78
N CYS A 40 -3.57 27.16 -13.13
CA CYS A 40 -4.67 26.40 -13.71
C CYS A 40 -5.91 27.28 -13.93
N ALA A 41 -6.23 28.16 -12.98
CA ALA A 41 -7.33 29.11 -13.05
C ALA A 41 -7.16 30.13 -14.20
N HIS A 42 -5.94 30.60 -14.43
CA HIS A 42 -5.67 31.48 -15.56
C HIS A 42 -5.97 30.79 -16.90
N VAL A 43 -5.51 29.55 -17.08
CA VAL A 43 -5.80 28.73 -18.27
C VAL A 43 -7.30 28.42 -18.39
N SER A 44 -7.97 28.09 -17.28
CA SER A 44 -9.39 27.74 -17.31
C SER A 44 -10.26 28.94 -17.67
N ASN A 45 -9.94 30.14 -17.16
CA ASN A 45 -10.66 31.36 -17.49
C ASN A 45 -10.55 31.69 -18.99
N ILE A 46 -9.38 31.45 -19.57
CA ILE A 46 -9.15 31.57 -21.03
C ILE A 46 -10.06 30.63 -21.83
N LEU A 47 -10.34 29.44 -21.29
CA LEU A 47 -11.24 28.44 -21.89
C LEU A 47 -12.72 28.64 -21.48
N GLY A 48 -13.06 29.75 -20.83
CA GLY A 48 -14.43 30.04 -20.39
C GLY A 48 -14.95 29.20 -19.22
N PHE A 49 -14.08 28.49 -18.50
CA PHE A 49 -14.49 27.71 -17.32
C PHE A 49 -14.70 28.64 -16.12
N THR A 50 -15.77 28.38 -15.38
CA THR A 50 -15.94 28.87 -14.00
C THR A 50 -14.98 28.16 -13.05
N GLU A 51 -14.78 28.71 -11.84
CA GLU A 51 -13.95 28.05 -10.82
C GLU A 51 -14.51 26.67 -10.44
N GLY A 52 -15.83 26.54 -10.35
CA GLY A 52 -16.50 25.26 -10.04
C GLY A 52 -16.26 24.19 -11.12
N GLU A 53 -16.24 24.59 -12.40
CA GLU A 53 -15.96 23.68 -13.51
C GLU A 53 -14.49 23.26 -13.56
N LEU A 54 -13.54 24.19 -13.31
CA LEU A 54 -12.12 23.83 -13.18
C LEU A 54 -11.94 22.81 -12.06
N GLU A 55 -12.54 23.07 -10.90
CA GLU A 55 -12.46 22.20 -9.73
C GLU A 55 -13.03 20.80 -10.01
N ALA A 56 -14.15 20.73 -10.73
CA ALA A 56 -14.76 19.48 -11.16
C ALA A 56 -13.85 18.73 -12.15
N ALA A 57 -13.28 19.43 -13.14
CA ALA A 57 -12.37 18.86 -14.12
C ALA A 57 -11.09 18.30 -13.46
N LEU A 58 -10.43 19.07 -12.58
CA LEU A 58 -9.24 18.61 -11.86
C LEU A 58 -9.54 17.40 -10.97
N SER A 59 -10.68 17.41 -10.27
CA SER A 59 -11.11 16.27 -9.45
C SER A 59 -11.41 15.02 -10.28
N PHE A 60 -11.95 15.20 -11.48
CA PHE A 60 -12.18 14.09 -12.41
C PHE A 60 -10.86 13.53 -12.95
N LEU A 61 -9.92 14.39 -13.35
CA LEU A 61 -8.60 13.98 -13.81
C LEU A 61 -7.78 13.27 -12.70
N ASP A 62 -7.96 13.66 -11.42
CA ASP A 62 -7.41 12.94 -10.25
C ASP A 62 -7.99 11.53 -10.12
N LYS A 63 -9.31 11.38 -10.25
CA LYS A 63 -9.96 10.06 -10.22
C LYS A 63 -9.44 9.12 -11.33
N LEU A 64 -9.10 9.67 -12.49
CA LEU A 64 -8.49 8.93 -13.59
C LEU A 64 -6.98 8.70 -13.43
N ASN A 65 -6.35 9.23 -12.36
CA ASN A 65 -4.89 9.26 -12.15
C ASN A 65 -4.11 9.90 -13.30
N ILE A 66 -4.73 10.83 -14.04
CA ILE A 66 -4.06 11.61 -15.08
C ILE A 66 -3.24 12.71 -14.40
N PHE A 67 -3.90 13.50 -13.56
CA PHE A 67 -3.25 14.43 -12.65
C PHE A 67 -3.35 13.89 -11.22
N LEU A 68 -2.52 14.40 -10.32
CA LEU A 68 -2.75 14.24 -8.89
C LEU A 68 -3.24 15.57 -8.34
N TYR A 69 -4.50 15.61 -7.91
CA TYR A 69 -5.13 16.79 -7.32
C TYR A 69 -5.80 16.43 -6.00
N LYS A 70 -5.04 16.58 -4.90
CA LYS A 70 -5.54 16.33 -3.55
C LYS A 70 -6.06 17.61 -2.92
N LYS A 71 -7.22 18.08 -3.38
CA LYS A 71 -7.91 19.29 -2.89
C LYS A 71 -7.86 19.46 -1.37
N LYS A 72 -8.13 18.40 -0.60
CA LYS A 72 -8.20 18.45 0.87
C LYS A 72 -6.84 18.47 1.57
N ILE A 73 -5.75 18.19 0.86
CA ILE A 73 -4.41 18.02 1.43
C ILE A 73 -3.48 19.14 0.93
N LEU A 74 -3.43 19.36 -0.38
CA LEU A 74 -2.64 20.39 -1.06
C LEU A 74 -3.56 21.10 -2.08
N PRO A 75 -4.50 21.96 -1.63
CA PRO A 75 -5.52 22.58 -2.50
C PRO A 75 -4.94 23.43 -3.63
N ASP A 76 -3.76 23.99 -3.41
CA ASP A 76 -3.11 24.91 -4.35
C ASP A 76 -2.15 24.22 -5.32
N LEU A 77 -1.96 22.91 -5.23
CA LEU A 77 -1.00 22.16 -6.04
C LEU A 77 -1.68 21.10 -6.91
N ILE A 78 -1.36 21.15 -8.21
CA ILE A 78 -1.79 20.18 -9.21
C ILE A 78 -0.53 19.52 -9.75
N PHE A 79 -0.34 18.23 -9.50
CA PHE A 79 0.74 17.49 -10.15
C PHE A 79 0.23 17.06 -11.53
N THR A 80 0.80 17.64 -12.58
CA THR A 80 0.50 17.24 -13.97
C THR A 80 1.12 15.89 -14.32
N ASP A 81 2.07 15.44 -13.50
CA ASP A 81 2.62 14.09 -13.53
C ASP A 81 2.58 13.49 -12.11
N ALA A 82 1.70 12.51 -11.92
CA ALA A 82 1.55 11.77 -10.66
C ALA A 82 2.84 11.01 -10.26
N GLN A 83 3.78 10.82 -11.20
CA GLN A 83 5.08 10.21 -10.93
C GLN A 83 5.96 11.08 -10.04
N VAL A 84 5.72 12.40 -9.95
CA VAL A 84 6.52 13.31 -9.10
C VAL A 84 6.59 12.87 -7.63
N PRO A 85 5.46 12.74 -6.90
CA PRO A 85 5.49 12.25 -5.52
C PRO A 85 5.92 10.78 -5.42
N LEU A 86 5.66 9.96 -6.43
CA LEU A 86 6.08 8.55 -6.45
C LEU A 86 7.60 8.40 -6.58
N ASP A 87 8.25 9.19 -7.42
CA ASP A 87 9.72 9.24 -7.57
C ASP A 87 10.37 9.65 -6.25
N LYS A 88 9.78 10.62 -5.53
CA LYS A 88 10.26 11.03 -4.20
C LYS A 88 10.15 9.90 -3.19
N LEU A 89 9.01 9.23 -3.14
CA LEU A 89 8.80 8.09 -2.25
C LEU A 89 9.74 6.93 -2.60
N SER A 90 9.93 6.68 -3.89
CA SER A 90 10.85 5.65 -4.40
C SER A 90 12.28 5.95 -4.00
N ALA A 91 12.72 7.21 -4.09
CA ALA A 91 14.05 7.62 -3.65
C ALA A 91 14.26 7.42 -2.13
N LEU A 92 13.22 7.60 -1.31
CA LEU A 92 13.29 7.29 0.13
C LEU A 92 13.48 5.79 0.39
N VAL A 93 12.72 4.96 -0.33
CA VAL A 93 12.83 3.49 -0.22
C VAL A 93 14.18 3.00 -0.73
N GLU A 94 14.67 3.54 -1.83
CA GLU A 94 16.00 3.25 -2.37
C GLU A 94 17.09 3.65 -1.38
N LYS A 95 17.02 4.85 -0.82
CA LYS A 95 17.96 5.30 0.23
C LYS A 95 17.98 4.34 1.40
N GLN A 96 16.82 3.87 1.84
CA GLN A 96 16.73 2.89 2.91
C GLN A 96 17.40 1.56 2.54
N TYR A 97 17.18 1.07 1.32
CA TYR A 97 17.82 -0.15 0.83
C TYR A 97 19.35 -0.01 0.81
N CYS A 98 19.85 1.10 0.27
CA CYS A 98 21.28 1.41 0.24
C CYS A 98 21.89 1.47 1.66
N LEU A 99 21.20 2.08 2.62
CA LEU A 99 21.65 2.13 4.02
C LEU A 99 21.74 0.74 4.67
N LYS A 100 20.82 -0.18 4.34
CA LYS A 100 20.85 -1.57 4.83
C LYS A 100 21.97 -2.39 4.19
N VAL A 101 22.25 -2.18 2.91
CA VAL A 101 23.36 -2.86 2.21
C VAL A 101 24.70 -2.36 2.76
N ALA A 102 24.85 -1.06 2.95
CA ALA A 102 26.07 -0.46 3.49
C ALA A 102 26.41 -0.95 4.90
N GLU A 103 25.41 -1.23 5.74
CA GLU A 103 25.61 -1.79 7.10
C GLU A 103 26.26 -3.18 7.10
N LYS A 104 26.03 -3.96 6.04
CA LYS A 104 26.62 -5.30 5.90
C LYS A 104 28.02 -5.26 5.28
N ALA A 105 28.49 -4.10 4.83
CA ALA A 105 29.81 -3.95 4.25
C ALA A 105 30.89 -3.94 5.35
N PRO A 106 32.11 -4.43 5.07
CA PRO A 106 33.20 -4.41 6.04
C PRO A 106 33.51 -2.97 6.51
N ALA A 107 33.78 -2.83 7.82
CA ALA A 107 33.83 -1.56 8.58
C ALA A 107 34.69 -0.43 7.99
N LYS A 108 35.62 -0.72 7.06
CA LYS A 108 36.47 0.28 6.39
C LYS A 108 35.72 1.24 5.44
N ALA A 109 34.43 1.03 5.18
CA ALA A 109 33.63 1.89 4.28
C ALA A 109 32.56 2.75 4.99
N MET A 110 32.41 2.66 6.31
CA MET A 110 31.17 3.05 7.00
C MET A 110 31.25 4.34 7.83
N ASP A 111 32.13 5.27 7.46
CA ASP A 111 32.44 6.45 8.28
C ASP A 111 31.52 7.68 8.04
N VAL A 112 30.38 7.54 7.35
CA VAL A 112 29.55 8.72 6.96
C VAL A 112 28.04 8.50 7.10
N ALA A 113 27.58 7.60 7.97
CA ALA A 113 26.16 7.55 8.32
C ALA A 113 25.85 8.67 9.33
N THR A 114 25.28 9.78 8.88
CA THR A 114 24.80 10.84 9.78
C THR A 114 23.79 10.26 10.78
N SER A 115 23.66 10.89 11.95
CA SER A 115 22.69 10.47 12.97
C SER A 115 21.25 10.39 12.42
N GLY A 116 20.91 11.21 11.42
CA GLY A 116 19.65 11.16 10.67
C GLY A 116 19.47 9.88 9.86
N CYS A 117 20.51 9.43 9.13
CA CYS A 117 20.45 8.18 8.36
C CYS A 117 20.21 6.96 9.25
N LYS A 118 20.89 6.89 10.41
CA LYS A 118 20.71 5.81 11.38
C LYS A 118 19.29 5.82 11.97
N ALA A 119 18.78 6.99 12.34
CA ALA A 119 17.42 7.13 12.88
C ALA A 119 16.33 6.76 11.84
N PHE A 120 16.52 7.16 10.58
CA PHE A 120 15.66 6.74 9.47
C PHE A 120 15.71 5.21 9.31
N ARG A 121 16.91 4.65 9.23
CA ARG A 121 17.11 3.22 8.96
C ARG A 121 16.55 2.31 10.06
N ASP A 122 16.94 2.56 11.29
CA ASP A 122 16.70 1.65 12.42
C ASP A 122 15.34 1.89 13.08
N LYS A 123 14.85 3.13 13.03
CA LYS A 123 13.68 3.57 13.79
C LYS A 123 12.55 4.12 12.93
N GLY A 124 12.73 4.18 11.62
CA GLY A 124 11.71 4.72 10.72
C GLY A 124 11.54 6.24 10.89
N ILE A 125 12.50 6.95 11.47
CA ILE A 125 12.32 8.38 11.79
C ILE A 125 12.74 9.24 10.61
N LEU A 126 11.79 9.99 10.06
CA LEU A 126 11.95 10.92 8.95
C LEU A 126 11.89 12.37 9.45
N THR A 127 12.76 13.24 8.94
CA THR A 127 12.71 14.69 9.21
C THR A 127 12.57 15.48 7.90
N VAL A 128 12.10 16.72 8.00
CA VAL A 128 11.99 17.61 6.84
C VAL A 128 13.38 17.93 6.27
N GLU A 129 14.39 18.05 7.14
CA GLU A 129 15.78 18.27 6.76
C GLU A 129 16.31 17.12 5.91
N PHE A 130 16.03 15.87 6.33
CA PHE A 130 16.40 14.68 5.56
C PHE A 130 15.69 14.65 4.19
N LEU A 131 14.42 15.05 4.14
CA LEU A 131 13.68 15.16 2.88
C LEU A 131 14.27 16.16 1.89
N LYS A 132 14.99 17.18 2.35
CA LYS A 132 15.65 18.18 1.48
C LYS A 132 16.86 17.60 0.73
N GLU A 133 17.41 16.47 1.18
CA GLU A 133 18.50 15.77 0.47
C GLU A 133 18.05 15.28 -0.92
N PHE A 134 16.76 14.93 -1.06
CA PHE A 134 16.16 14.47 -2.32
C PHE A 134 15.76 15.65 -3.19
N LYS A 135 16.70 16.32 -3.88
CA LYS A 135 16.42 17.56 -4.63
C LYS A 135 15.48 17.38 -5.84
N LYS A 136 15.58 16.27 -6.57
CA LYS A 136 14.85 15.98 -7.83
C LYS A 136 13.34 16.23 -7.71
N HIS A 137 12.72 16.99 -8.60
CA HIS A 137 11.28 17.35 -8.61
C HIS A 137 10.76 18.35 -7.58
N TYR A 138 11.56 18.81 -6.61
CA TYR A 138 11.11 20.00 -5.87
C TYR A 138 11.12 21.21 -6.80
N VAL A 139 10.12 22.07 -6.64
CA VAL A 139 9.97 23.30 -7.42
C VAL A 139 9.99 24.45 -6.42
N ASN A 140 10.98 25.32 -6.53
CA ASN A 140 11.18 26.40 -5.57
C ASN A 140 9.92 27.29 -5.49
N GLY A 141 9.48 27.60 -4.27
CA GLY A 141 8.25 28.37 -4.01
C GLY A 141 6.93 27.64 -4.31
N ILE A 142 6.95 26.41 -4.85
CA ILE A 142 5.73 25.69 -5.28
C ILE A 142 5.62 24.34 -4.59
N PHE A 143 6.50 23.39 -4.88
CA PHE A 143 6.50 22.07 -4.25
C PHE A 143 7.75 21.86 -3.42
N THR A 144 7.57 21.77 -2.09
CA THR A 144 8.65 21.73 -1.09
C THR A 144 8.59 20.44 -0.28
N ALA A 145 9.64 20.17 0.51
CA ALA A 145 9.66 19.05 1.46
C ALA A 145 8.49 19.10 2.46
N ASN A 146 8.04 20.30 2.86
CA ASN A 146 6.89 20.47 3.75
C ASN A 146 5.57 20.03 3.08
N HIS A 147 5.39 20.36 1.79
CA HIS A 147 4.24 19.89 1.03
C HIS A 147 4.27 18.37 0.88
N PHE A 148 5.45 17.79 0.62
CA PHE A 148 5.59 16.35 0.49
C PHE A 148 5.31 15.60 1.80
N ILE A 149 5.86 16.04 2.93
CA ILE A 149 5.59 15.38 4.23
C ILE A 149 4.12 15.53 4.62
N THR A 150 3.49 16.68 4.35
CA THR A 150 2.04 16.88 4.57
C THR A 150 1.22 15.90 3.73
N LEU A 151 1.62 15.67 2.48
CA LEU A 151 0.98 14.67 1.62
C LEU A 151 1.12 13.26 2.22
N LEU A 152 2.33 12.85 2.62
CA LEU A 152 2.57 11.53 3.23
C LEU A 152 1.77 11.33 4.52
N GLU A 153 1.70 12.36 5.38
CA GLU A 153 0.97 12.32 6.64
C GLU A 153 -0.54 12.14 6.42
N LYS A 154 -1.14 12.96 5.53
CA LYS A 154 -2.57 12.85 5.25
C LYS A 154 -2.95 11.57 4.50
N LEU A 155 -2.01 10.98 3.76
CA LEU A 155 -2.16 9.67 3.15
C LEU A 155 -1.85 8.50 4.11
N LEU A 156 -1.58 8.77 5.39
CA LEU A 156 -1.24 7.76 6.42
C LEU A 156 -0.03 6.89 6.04
N ILE A 157 0.90 7.43 5.26
CA ILE A 157 2.18 6.79 4.94
C ILE A 157 3.17 7.03 6.09
N VAL A 158 3.08 8.21 6.72
CA VAL A 158 3.83 8.58 7.91
C VAL A 158 2.90 9.11 9.00
N SER A 159 3.34 9.05 10.25
CA SER A 159 2.67 9.68 11.38
C SER A 159 3.56 10.72 12.03
N LYS A 160 2.98 11.83 12.49
CA LYS A 160 3.72 12.89 13.18
C LYS A 160 4.10 12.43 14.59
N LEU A 161 5.40 12.48 14.92
CA LEU A 161 5.92 12.23 16.28
C LEU A 161 6.17 13.54 17.04
N SER A 162 6.65 14.56 16.32
CA SER A 162 6.88 15.91 16.82
C SER A 162 6.81 16.91 15.68
N ASN A 163 7.07 18.20 15.94
CA ASN A 163 7.05 19.22 14.89
C ASN A 163 8.05 18.99 13.74
N THR A 164 9.12 18.24 14.00
CA THR A 164 10.20 18.02 13.02
C THR A 164 10.45 16.55 12.71
N LYS A 165 9.77 15.62 13.42
CA LYS A 165 9.98 14.18 13.30
C LYS A 165 8.69 13.47 12.95
N TYR A 166 8.80 12.56 12.00
CA TYR A 166 7.72 11.72 11.50
C TYR A 166 8.17 10.26 11.58
N PHE A 167 7.24 9.35 11.81
CA PHE A 167 7.46 7.93 11.83
C PHE A 167 6.96 7.30 10.53
N PHE A 168 7.81 6.52 9.87
CA PHE A 168 7.54 5.88 8.60
C PHE A 168 7.66 4.35 8.78
N PRO A 169 6.57 3.66 9.14
CA PRO A 169 6.62 2.24 9.50
C PRO A 169 7.05 1.33 8.33
N ALA A 170 6.67 1.67 7.09
CA ALA A 170 6.87 0.79 5.94
C ALA A 170 8.35 0.55 5.57
N ILE A 171 9.27 1.41 6.04
CA ILE A 171 10.71 1.28 5.73
C ILE A 171 11.48 0.39 6.72
N LEU A 172 10.85 0.04 7.83
CA LEU A 172 11.46 -0.79 8.88
C LEU A 172 11.75 -2.21 8.38
N ASN A 173 12.57 -2.94 9.13
CA ASN A 173 12.76 -4.37 8.91
C ASN A 173 11.57 -5.15 9.44
N CYS A 174 11.27 -6.30 8.83
CA CYS A 174 10.33 -7.24 9.40
C CYS A 174 10.99 -8.03 10.53
N THR A 175 10.21 -8.27 11.58
CA THR A 175 10.49 -9.26 12.61
C THR A 175 10.42 -10.66 11.99
N ARG A 176 11.27 -11.59 12.47
CA ARG A 176 11.24 -12.99 12.03
C ARG A 176 9.97 -13.67 12.53
N GLU A 177 9.49 -14.66 11.79
CA GLU A 177 8.30 -15.44 12.14
C GLU A 177 8.39 -16.07 13.54
N SER A 178 9.55 -16.64 13.91
CA SER A 178 9.75 -17.20 15.25
C SER A 178 9.48 -16.19 16.36
N GLN A 179 9.96 -14.95 16.20
CA GLN A 179 9.74 -13.87 17.17
C GLN A 179 8.27 -13.41 17.20
N ILE A 180 7.54 -13.54 16.09
CA ILE A 180 6.09 -13.29 16.05
C ILE A 180 5.36 -14.36 16.85
N ILE A 181 5.69 -15.64 16.64
CA ILE A 181 5.13 -16.77 17.39
C ILE A 181 5.42 -16.61 18.88
N ASP A 182 6.65 -16.24 19.26
CA ASP A 182 7.02 -15.95 20.64
C ASP A 182 6.14 -14.83 21.23
N CYS A 183 5.91 -13.75 20.47
CA CYS A 183 5.03 -12.65 20.92
C CYS A 183 3.57 -13.10 21.09
N LEU A 184 3.06 -13.94 20.18
CA LEU A 184 1.67 -14.43 20.22
C LEU A 184 1.46 -15.44 21.36
N THR A 185 2.45 -16.25 21.67
CA THR A 185 2.41 -17.25 22.75
C THR A 185 2.71 -16.65 24.13
N ALA A 186 3.55 -15.61 24.20
CA ALA A 186 3.90 -14.92 25.45
C ALA A 186 2.77 -14.03 26.02
N ALA A 187 1.65 -13.87 25.32
CA ALA A 187 0.50 -13.09 25.77
C ALA A 187 -0.11 -13.70 27.05
N SER A 188 0.39 -13.27 28.20
CA SER A 188 0.06 -13.84 29.52
C SER A 188 -1.26 -13.29 30.06
N GLY A 189 -2.36 -13.82 29.56
CA GLY A 189 -3.67 -13.69 30.22
C GLY A 189 -4.85 -13.40 29.31
N ILE A 190 -4.61 -12.92 28.09
CA ILE A 190 -5.65 -12.61 27.11
C ILE A 190 -5.22 -13.21 25.77
N SER A 191 -6.12 -13.94 25.13
CA SER A 191 -5.83 -14.52 23.82
C SER A 191 -5.71 -13.39 22.78
N PRO A 192 -4.71 -13.42 21.87
CA PRO A 192 -4.61 -12.42 20.81
C PRO A 192 -5.89 -12.34 19.98
N LEU A 193 -6.40 -11.13 19.76
CA LEU A 193 -7.50 -10.91 18.83
C LEU A 193 -6.95 -10.85 17.41
N VAL A 194 -7.54 -11.60 16.49
CA VAL A 194 -7.18 -11.55 15.08
C VAL A 194 -8.13 -10.62 14.32
N VAL A 195 -7.57 -9.84 13.40
CA VAL A 195 -8.30 -9.10 12.37
C VAL A 195 -8.16 -9.90 11.08
N GLU A 196 -9.25 -10.56 10.73
CA GLU A 196 -9.34 -11.39 9.55
C GLU A 196 -9.87 -10.60 8.36
N PHE A 197 -9.40 -10.96 7.17
CA PHE A 197 -9.81 -10.34 5.92
C PHE A 197 -10.56 -11.39 5.07
N PRO A 198 -11.74 -11.05 4.51
CA PRO A 198 -12.49 -11.98 3.66
C PRO A 198 -11.71 -12.50 2.43
N THR A 199 -10.63 -11.82 2.06
CA THR A 199 -9.74 -12.24 0.98
C THR A 199 -8.78 -13.36 1.36
N GLY A 200 -8.69 -13.73 2.64
CA GLY A 200 -7.75 -14.72 3.19
C GLY A 200 -6.32 -14.20 3.38
N TRP A 201 -6.07 -12.91 3.14
CA TRP A 201 -4.76 -12.30 3.33
C TRP A 201 -4.89 -10.81 3.63
N ALA A 202 -3.93 -10.28 4.40
CA ALA A 202 -3.91 -8.89 4.81
C ALA A 202 -3.46 -7.98 3.64
N PRO A 203 -4.27 -7.00 3.22
CA PRO A 203 -3.89 -6.19 2.07
C PRO A 203 -2.66 -5.31 2.34
N PRO A 204 -1.78 -5.10 1.34
CA PRO A 204 -0.46 -4.57 1.58
C PRO A 204 -0.54 -3.08 1.93
N GLY A 205 0.19 -2.68 2.96
CA GLY A 205 0.20 -1.29 3.42
C GLY A 205 -0.94 -0.93 4.38
N VAL A 206 -1.99 -1.76 4.50
CA VAL A 206 -3.07 -1.52 5.47
C VAL A 206 -2.53 -1.52 6.90
N PHE A 207 -1.60 -2.42 7.24
CA PHE A 207 -0.96 -2.44 8.56
C PHE A 207 -0.26 -1.10 8.88
N CYS A 208 0.61 -0.65 7.97
CA CYS A 208 1.35 0.61 8.12
C CYS A 208 0.41 1.81 8.22
N CYS A 209 -0.66 1.85 7.41
CA CYS A 209 -1.67 2.90 7.51
C CYS A 209 -2.42 2.86 8.85
N SER A 210 -2.74 1.66 9.34
CA SER A 210 -3.41 1.46 10.64
C SER A 210 -2.55 1.95 11.79
N VAL A 211 -1.24 1.63 11.75
CA VAL A 211 -0.24 2.15 12.69
C VAL A 211 -0.22 3.68 12.69
N CYS A 212 -0.15 4.31 11.51
CA CYS A 212 -0.13 5.76 11.40
C CYS A 212 -1.46 6.39 11.89
N HIS A 213 -2.59 5.74 11.62
CA HIS A 213 -3.90 6.17 12.09
C HIS A 213 -4.01 6.10 13.62
N LEU A 214 -3.58 4.99 14.23
CA LEU A 214 -3.60 4.82 15.69
C LEU A 214 -2.81 5.93 16.38
N GLN A 215 -1.65 6.32 15.83
CA GLN A 215 -0.85 7.40 16.39
C GLN A 215 -1.49 8.78 16.19
N THR A 216 -1.94 9.08 14.98
CA THR A 216 -2.36 10.45 14.61
C THR A 216 -3.80 10.78 15.03
N GLN A 217 -4.71 9.80 15.00
CA GLN A 217 -6.14 10.02 15.21
C GLN A 217 -6.63 9.42 16.53
N ALA A 218 -6.08 8.27 16.94
CA ALA A 218 -6.46 7.63 18.20
C ALA A 218 -5.52 7.95 19.38
N GLY A 219 -4.44 8.72 19.17
CA GLY A 219 -3.56 9.21 20.22
C GLY A 219 -2.72 8.12 20.90
N TRP A 220 -2.39 7.05 20.17
CA TRP A 220 -1.47 6.02 20.64
C TRP A 220 -0.02 6.47 20.48
N GLU A 221 0.81 6.13 21.46
CA GLU A 221 2.24 6.40 21.45
C GLU A 221 3.00 5.10 21.28
N ILE A 222 4.01 5.08 20.40
CA ILE A 222 4.89 3.93 20.27
C ILE A 222 5.68 3.76 21.58
N LYS A 223 5.64 2.56 22.15
CA LYS A 223 6.33 2.23 23.39
C LYS A 223 7.84 2.43 23.18
N LYS A 224 8.45 3.26 24.03
CA LYS A 224 9.90 3.42 24.06
C LYS A 224 10.52 2.28 24.85
N PRO A 225 11.68 1.74 24.42
CA PRO A 225 12.41 0.78 25.23
C PRO A 225 12.76 1.42 26.57
N THR A 226 12.47 0.74 27.68
CA THR A 226 12.84 1.22 29.01
C THR A 226 14.26 0.73 29.35
N LYS A 227 14.99 1.48 30.19
CA LYS A 227 16.35 1.08 30.59
C LYS A 227 16.39 -0.31 31.25
N ARG A 228 15.30 -0.72 31.91
CA ARG A 228 15.16 -2.05 32.55
C ARG A 228 15.09 -3.18 31.53
N ASP A 229 14.55 -2.93 30.34
CA ASP A 229 14.48 -3.92 29.26
C ASP A 229 15.89 -4.28 28.72
N ASN A 230 16.90 -3.46 29.02
CA ASN A 230 18.28 -3.65 28.56
C ASN A 230 19.21 -4.31 29.60
N THR A 231 18.77 -4.49 30.85
CA THR A 231 19.66 -4.93 31.95
C THR A 231 19.54 -6.42 32.31
N GLU A 232 18.53 -7.13 31.81
CA GLU A 232 18.33 -8.56 32.12
C GLU A 232 18.02 -9.44 30.91
N ALA A 233 17.82 -8.86 29.72
CA ALA A 233 17.76 -9.64 28.50
C ALA A 233 19.18 -10.13 28.17
N SER A 234 19.37 -11.45 28.12
CA SER A 234 20.56 -12.04 27.51
C SER A 234 20.79 -11.38 26.14
N GLU A 235 22.06 -11.25 25.73
CA GLU A 235 22.46 -10.61 24.46
C GLU A 235 21.76 -11.19 23.21
N GLU A 236 20.96 -12.26 23.33
CA GLU A 236 20.46 -13.03 22.21
C GLU A 236 19.16 -12.52 21.58
N THR A 237 18.28 -11.74 22.23
CA THR A 237 17.15 -11.11 21.51
C THR A 237 16.55 -9.89 22.24
N PRO A 238 16.97 -8.65 21.92
CA PRO A 238 16.15 -7.50 22.28
C PRO A 238 14.79 -7.65 21.59
N VAL A 239 13.71 -7.71 22.37
CA VAL A 239 12.34 -7.65 21.83
C VAL A 239 12.24 -6.34 21.08
N ASN A 240 12.31 -6.39 19.75
CA ASN A 240 12.22 -5.22 18.91
C ASN A 240 10.79 -4.68 18.99
N TYR A 241 10.57 -3.72 19.88
CA TYR A 241 9.30 -3.02 20.10
C TYR A 241 8.73 -2.34 18.85
N ILE A 242 9.56 -2.22 17.80
CA ILE A 242 9.24 -1.54 16.56
C ILE A 242 9.89 -2.30 15.40
N SER A 243 9.05 -2.85 14.54
CA SER A 243 9.41 -3.43 13.25
C SER A 243 8.31 -3.10 12.24
N ARG A 244 8.53 -3.41 10.97
CA ARG A 244 7.55 -3.15 9.90
C ARG A 244 6.23 -3.88 10.14
N ASN A 245 6.28 -5.02 10.81
CA ASN A 245 5.15 -5.94 10.99
C ASN A 245 4.87 -6.26 12.46
N SER A 246 5.47 -5.53 13.40
CA SER A 246 5.17 -5.63 14.84
C SER A 246 5.48 -4.31 15.52
N ILE A 247 4.46 -3.67 16.12
CA ILE A 247 4.63 -2.40 16.83
C ILE A 247 3.89 -2.44 18.16
N THR A 248 4.62 -2.11 19.23
CA THR A 248 4.03 -1.98 20.57
C THR A 248 3.66 -0.52 20.85
N PHE A 249 2.44 -0.31 21.32
CA PHE A 249 1.88 0.98 21.68
C PHE A 249 1.52 1.05 23.17
N THR A 250 1.50 2.27 23.67
CA THR A 250 0.91 2.68 24.95
C THR A 250 -0.02 3.86 24.69
N LYS A 251 -1.03 4.07 25.53
CA LYS A 251 -1.92 5.22 25.42
C LYS A 251 -2.20 5.78 26.81
N ARG A 252 -2.13 7.11 26.93
CA ARG A 252 -2.36 7.78 28.23
C ARG A 252 -3.77 7.43 28.75
N GLY A 253 -3.85 7.02 30.01
CA GLY A 253 -5.10 6.59 30.65
C GLY A 253 -5.57 5.18 30.27
N ARG A 254 -4.78 4.43 29.48
CA ARG A 254 -5.00 3.01 29.20
C ARG A 254 -4.04 2.17 30.06
N LEU A 255 -4.49 0.98 30.45
CA LEU A 255 -3.71 0.03 31.23
C LEU A 255 -2.80 -0.77 30.28
N GLY A 256 -1.55 -0.98 30.66
CA GLY A 256 -0.60 -1.82 29.91
C GLY A 256 -0.19 -1.30 28.53
N SER A 257 0.18 -2.22 27.66
CA SER A 257 0.58 -1.95 26.28
C SER A 257 -0.12 -2.87 25.28
N VAL A 258 -0.27 -2.41 24.04
CA VAL A 258 -0.89 -3.18 22.96
C VAL A 258 0.14 -3.39 21.86
N THR A 259 0.36 -4.64 21.45
CA THR A 259 1.22 -4.98 20.31
C THR A 259 0.35 -5.34 19.13
N LEU A 260 0.50 -4.61 18.03
CA LEU A 260 -0.12 -4.94 16.75
C LEU A 260 0.91 -5.69 15.90
N ILE A 261 0.52 -6.84 15.36
CA ILE A 261 1.37 -7.72 14.57
C ILE A 261 0.71 -7.96 13.21
N ASP A 262 1.52 -7.97 12.15
CA ASP A 262 1.15 -8.37 10.80
C ASP A 262 1.92 -9.66 10.45
N ASN A 263 1.17 -10.77 10.33
CA ASN A 263 1.74 -12.04 9.88
C ASN A 263 1.56 -12.25 8.37
N PHE A 264 1.26 -11.18 7.62
CA PHE A 264 0.97 -11.17 6.19
C PHE A 264 -0.33 -11.86 5.77
N SER A 265 -0.84 -12.81 6.56
CA SER A 265 -2.16 -13.43 6.38
C SER A 265 -3.26 -12.67 7.13
N PHE A 266 -2.97 -12.24 8.36
CA PHE A 266 -3.89 -11.52 9.23
C PHE A 266 -3.15 -10.53 10.13
N PHE A 267 -3.89 -9.65 10.82
CA PHE A 267 -3.33 -8.86 11.91
C PHE A 267 -3.69 -9.48 13.26
N ALA A 268 -2.76 -9.45 14.21
CA ALA A 268 -3.02 -9.84 15.58
C ALA A 268 -2.85 -8.66 16.53
N VAL A 269 -3.73 -8.59 17.53
CA VAL A 269 -3.77 -7.57 18.57
C VAL A 269 -3.51 -8.27 19.90
N CYS A 270 -2.32 -8.05 20.45
CA CYS A 270 -1.91 -8.60 21.74
C CYS A 270 -2.00 -7.53 22.81
N VAL A 271 -2.68 -7.82 23.92
CA VAL A 271 -2.80 -6.89 25.06
C VAL A 271 -1.94 -7.40 26.20
N ASN A 272 -0.93 -6.62 26.59
CA ASN A 272 -0.09 -6.91 27.73
C ASN A 272 -0.50 -6.02 28.90
N VAL A 273 -1.29 -6.60 29.80
CA VAL A 273 -1.77 -5.98 31.04
C VAL A 273 -1.55 -6.94 32.20
N ASP A 274 -1.27 -6.39 33.37
CA ASP A 274 -1.23 -7.18 34.60
C ASP A 274 -2.67 -7.51 35.02
N ILE A 275 -3.18 -8.66 34.57
CA ILE A 275 -4.56 -9.10 34.84
C ILE A 275 -4.87 -9.22 36.34
N ARG A 276 -3.85 -9.34 37.20
CA ARG A 276 -4.02 -9.42 38.67
C ARG A 276 -4.37 -8.07 39.29
N LYS A 277 -4.11 -6.97 38.57
CA LYS A 277 -4.30 -5.59 39.06
C LYS A 277 -5.54 -4.91 38.47
N ILE A 278 -6.31 -5.61 37.65
CA ILE A 278 -7.46 -5.05 36.94
C ILE A 278 -8.69 -5.93 37.22
N SER A 279 -9.81 -5.31 37.56
CA SER A 279 -11.07 -6.05 37.68
C SER A 279 -11.52 -6.57 36.32
N GLY A 280 -12.26 -7.69 36.31
CA GLY A 280 -12.77 -8.28 35.06
C GLY A 280 -13.59 -7.29 34.23
N GLU A 281 -14.46 -6.49 34.86
CA GLU A 281 -15.25 -5.47 34.16
C GLU A 281 -14.40 -4.38 33.49
N ASN A 282 -13.37 -3.89 34.20
CA ASN A 282 -12.45 -2.91 33.64
C ASN A 282 -11.64 -3.50 32.48
N LEU A 283 -11.28 -4.78 32.58
CA LEU A 283 -10.58 -5.49 31.51
C LEU A 283 -11.43 -5.63 30.25
N VAL A 284 -12.69 -6.05 30.40
CA VAL A 284 -13.65 -6.14 29.28
C VAL A 284 -13.83 -4.78 28.61
N ARG A 285 -14.07 -3.72 29.40
CA ARG A 285 -14.20 -2.34 28.89
C ARG A 285 -12.94 -1.90 28.14
N HIS A 286 -11.77 -2.28 28.64
CA HIS A 286 -10.49 -1.97 28.05
C HIS A 286 -10.28 -2.69 26.70
N CYS A 287 -10.48 -4.01 26.65
CA CYS A 287 -10.38 -4.82 25.43
C CYS A 287 -11.38 -4.39 24.35
N LYS A 288 -12.65 -4.14 24.73
CA LYS A 288 -13.67 -3.66 23.79
C LYS A 288 -13.28 -2.34 23.13
N ALA A 289 -12.72 -1.42 23.91
CA ALA A 289 -12.29 -0.13 23.39
C ALA A 289 -11.05 -0.25 22.48
N ILE A 290 -10.08 -1.10 22.83
CA ILE A 290 -8.93 -1.40 21.96
C ILE A 290 -9.40 -2.00 20.63
N LYS A 291 -10.29 -3.00 20.69
CA LYS A 291 -10.89 -3.63 19.51
C LYS A 291 -11.52 -2.57 18.59
N SER A 292 -12.36 -1.69 19.14
CA SER A 292 -12.99 -0.62 18.34
C SER A 292 -11.95 0.26 17.64
N GLU A 293 -10.98 0.79 18.39
CA GLU A 293 -9.97 1.71 17.86
C GLU A 293 -9.08 1.04 16.80
N VAL A 294 -8.70 -0.23 17.00
CA VAL A 294 -7.91 -0.99 16.02
C VAL A 294 -8.72 -1.26 14.75
N PHE A 295 -9.96 -1.71 14.86
CA PHE A 295 -10.81 -1.97 13.69
C PHE A 295 -11.11 -0.68 12.92
N ASP A 296 -11.29 0.45 13.60
CA ASP A 296 -11.45 1.75 12.96
C ASP A 296 -10.17 2.16 12.20
N ALA A 297 -9.00 1.88 12.77
CA ALA A 297 -7.72 2.11 12.11
C ALA A 297 -7.52 1.22 10.88
N VAL A 298 -7.88 -0.06 10.95
CA VAL A 298 -7.83 -0.99 9.81
C VAL A 298 -8.77 -0.54 8.71
N LYS A 299 -10.01 -0.17 9.03
CA LYS A 299 -10.97 0.39 8.07
C LYS A 299 -10.46 1.69 7.44
N ALA A 300 -9.78 2.55 8.19
CA ALA A 300 -9.14 3.74 7.65
C ALA A 300 -7.99 3.37 6.70
N GLY A 301 -7.17 2.38 7.05
CA GLY A 301 -6.12 1.84 6.20
C GLY A 301 -6.65 1.28 4.87
N LEU A 302 -7.71 0.48 4.91
CA LEU A 302 -8.38 -0.06 3.72
C LEU A 302 -8.88 1.05 2.79
N ARG A 303 -9.54 2.08 3.34
CA ARG A 303 -10.00 3.24 2.56
C ARG A 303 -8.84 4.00 1.92
N ASN A 304 -7.75 4.23 2.65
CA ASN A 304 -6.59 4.98 2.14
C ASN A 304 -5.78 4.22 1.08
N THR A 305 -5.80 2.90 1.13
CA THR A 305 -5.09 2.03 0.16
C THR A 305 -5.97 1.64 -1.03
N HIS A 306 -7.20 2.16 -1.09
CA HIS A 306 -8.19 1.86 -2.13
C HIS A 306 -8.52 0.37 -2.24
N HIS A 307 -8.41 -0.38 -1.14
CA HIS A 307 -9.02 -1.70 -1.06
C HIS A 307 -10.54 -1.53 -0.86
N HIS A 308 -11.33 -2.24 -1.66
CA HIS A 308 -12.78 -2.05 -1.75
C HIS A 308 -13.48 -2.31 -0.42
N ALA A 309 -14.62 -1.64 -0.20
CA ALA A 309 -15.42 -1.73 1.02
C ALA A 309 -15.95 -3.14 1.32
N ASP A 310 -15.97 -4.02 0.32
CA ASP A 310 -16.43 -5.40 0.45
C ASP A 310 -15.48 -6.26 1.30
N THR A 311 -14.26 -5.78 1.59
CA THR A 311 -13.33 -6.44 2.51
C THR A 311 -13.53 -5.94 3.95
N SER A 312 -14.75 -6.02 4.48
CA SER A 312 -14.98 -5.65 5.88
C SER A 312 -14.21 -6.64 6.77
N PRO A 313 -13.22 -6.20 7.54
CA PRO A 313 -12.46 -7.11 8.38
C PRO A 313 -13.31 -7.59 9.55
N GLU A 314 -13.08 -8.82 9.97
CA GLU A 314 -13.86 -9.47 11.02
C GLU A 314 -12.97 -9.89 12.21
N PRO A 315 -13.52 -9.92 13.44
CA PRO A 315 -12.80 -10.41 14.59
C PRO A 315 -12.72 -11.94 14.55
N ALA A 316 -11.52 -12.46 14.76
CA ALA A 316 -11.24 -13.88 14.84
C ALA A 316 -10.22 -14.16 15.96
N PHE A 317 -9.80 -15.42 16.10
CA PHE A 317 -8.73 -15.82 17.01
C PHE A 317 -7.67 -16.65 16.27
N VAL A 318 -6.48 -16.74 16.86
CA VAL A 318 -5.52 -17.78 16.44
C VAL A 318 -6.09 -19.13 16.86
N CYS A 319 -6.08 -20.12 15.95
CA CYS A 319 -6.66 -21.43 16.22
C CYS A 319 -5.97 -22.13 17.42
N PRO A 320 -6.69 -22.38 18.54
CA PRO A 320 -6.08 -22.97 19.74
C PRO A 320 -5.62 -24.42 19.53
N ALA A 321 -6.29 -25.18 18.66
CA ALA A 321 -5.98 -26.59 18.40
C ALA A 321 -4.56 -26.78 17.82
N HIS A 322 -4.07 -25.77 17.10
CA HIS A 322 -2.77 -25.81 16.42
C HIS A 322 -1.70 -24.96 17.12
N GLN A 323 -2.04 -24.30 18.23
CA GLN A 323 -1.11 -23.43 18.95
C GLN A 323 0.04 -24.20 19.65
N ASN A 324 -0.18 -25.48 19.98
CA ASN A 324 0.79 -26.32 20.70
C ASN A 324 1.60 -27.25 19.79
N VAL A 325 1.33 -27.26 18.48
CA VAL A 325 2.07 -28.11 17.53
C VAL A 325 3.36 -27.40 17.16
N VAL A 326 4.41 -27.69 17.92
CA VAL A 326 5.78 -27.11 17.83
C VAL A 326 6.42 -27.23 16.42
N SER A 327 5.79 -27.97 15.51
CA SER A 327 6.29 -28.22 14.15
C SER A 327 5.43 -27.68 13.00
N SER A 328 4.24 -27.09 13.22
CA SER A 328 3.38 -26.69 12.10
C SER A 328 3.61 -25.24 11.71
N THR A 329 4.20 -25.09 10.53
CA THR A 329 4.57 -23.88 9.80
C THR A 329 3.45 -22.89 9.47
N GLU A 330 2.23 -23.04 10.00
CA GLU A 330 1.11 -22.17 9.62
C GLU A 330 0.22 -21.86 10.83
N LEU A 331 0.45 -20.72 11.46
CA LEU A 331 -0.56 -20.09 12.30
C LEU A 331 -1.75 -19.76 11.41
N HIS A 332 -2.90 -20.38 11.64
CA HIS A 332 -4.14 -20.05 10.96
C HIS A 332 -5.21 -19.51 11.91
N VAL A 333 -6.27 -19.00 11.29
CA VAL A 333 -7.35 -18.29 11.95
C VAL A 333 -8.45 -19.29 12.36
N ALA A 334 -9.11 -19.00 13.47
CA ALA A 334 -10.35 -19.62 13.88
C ALA A 334 -11.45 -18.56 13.91
N HIS A 335 -12.47 -18.75 13.08
CA HIS A 335 -13.60 -17.84 12.92
C HIS A 335 -14.50 -17.89 14.14
N ILE A 336 -15.11 -16.74 14.48
CA ILE A 336 -16.11 -16.68 15.54
C ILE A 336 -17.47 -17.04 14.94
N SER A 337 -18.17 -18.01 15.52
CA SER A 337 -19.53 -18.37 15.09
C SER A 337 -20.50 -17.17 15.13
N ASP A 338 -21.55 -17.22 14.33
CA ASP A 338 -22.61 -16.19 14.31
C ASP A 338 -23.26 -15.96 15.69
N THR A 339 -23.30 -17.02 16.51
CA THR A 339 -23.82 -16.95 17.89
C THR A 339 -22.87 -16.29 18.88
N MET A 340 -21.61 -16.04 18.47
CA MET A 340 -20.53 -15.49 19.30
C MET A 340 -20.21 -16.34 20.53
N LYS A 341 -20.47 -17.66 20.48
CA LYS A 341 -20.28 -18.58 21.63
C LYS A 341 -19.07 -19.50 21.48
N TYR A 342 -18.79 -19.94 20.27
CA TYR A 342 -17.70 -20.84 19.94
C TYR A 342 -16.90 -20.33 18.74
N TRP A 343 -15.68 -20.84 18.60
CA TRP A 343 -14.86 -20.64 17.41
C TRP A 343 -14.84 -21.90 16.55
N ILE A 344 -14.59 -21.76 15.25
CA ILE A 344 -14.48 -22.84 14.26
C ILE A 344 -13.13 -22.71 13.55
N CYS A 345 -12.36 -23.78 13.48
CA CYS A 345 -11.09 -23.81 12.77
C CYS A 345 -11.30 -23.64 11.25
N ASP A 346 -10.51 -22.77 10.60
CA ASP A 346 -10.63 -22.52 9.15
C ASP A 346 -10.10 -23.69 8.30
N GLU A 347 -9.12 -24.45 8.81
CA GLU A 347 -8.54 -25.60 8.11
C GLU A 347 -9.34 -26.90 8.31
N ASP A 348 -10.06 -27.02 9.43
CA ASP A 348 -10.83 -28.21 9.78
C ASP A 348 -12.11 -27.81 10.50
N THR A 349 -13.21 -27.72 9.74
CA THR A 349 -14.50 -27.25 10.25
C THR A 349 -15.11 -28.17 11.32
N ASP A 350 -14.63 -29.41 11.44
CA ASP A 350 -15.07 -30.34 12.49
C ASP A 350 -14.42 -29.99 13.84
N ILE A 351 -13.34 -29.20 13.83
CA ILE A 351 -12.68 -28.68 15.03
C ILE A 351 -13.32 -27.34 15.43
N SER A 352 -14.09 -27.39 16.53
CA SER A 352 -14.68 -26.21 17.17
C SER A 352 -14.63 -26.33 18.68
N SER A 353 -14.67 -25.20 19.39
CA SER A 353 -14.76 -25.19 20.85
C SER A 353 -15.36 -23.88 21.36
N ASP A 354 -15.93 -23.93 22.56
CA ASP A 354 -16.43 -22.73 23.24
C ASP A 354 -15.31 -21.69 23.40
N LEU A 355 -15.71 -20.42 23.33
CA LEU A 355 -14.79 -19.31 23.59
C LEU A 355 -14.37 -19.32 25.05
N SER A 356 -13.07 -19.40 25.30
CA SER A 356 -12.51 -19.30 26.64
C SER A 356 -12.73 -17.90 27.24
N PRO A 357 -12.68 -17.74 28.58
CA PRO A 357 -12.72 -16.43 29.24
C PRO A 357 -11.68 -15.42 28.72
N ARG A 358 -10.54 -15.93 28.23
CA ARG A 358 -9.45 -15.14 27.63
C ARG A 358 -9.80 -14.59 26.25
N GLN A 359 -10.78 -15.20 25.56
CA GLN A 359 -11.30 -14.78 24.25
C GLN A 359 -12.56 -13.91 24.41
N THR A 360 -13.49 -14.32 25.28
CA THR A 360 -14.78 -13.63 25.50
C THR A 360 -14.63 -12.20 25.97
N VAL A 361 -13.51 -11.87 26.65
CA VAL A 361 -13.18 -10.50 27.09
C VAL A 361 -13.19 -9.47 25.94
N TRP A 362 -12.85 -9.90 24.71
CA TRP A 362 -12.90 -9.06 23.51
C TRP A 362 -14.33 -8.80 22.99
N LEU A 363 -15.25 -9.69 23.34
CA LEU A 363 -16.63 -9.70 22.88
C LEU A 363 -17.61 -9.14 23.91
N GLY A 364 -17.13 -8.72 25.08
CA GLY A 364 -17.99 -8.25 26.18
C GLY A 364 -18.42 -9.32 27.16
N GLY A 365 -17.94 -10.56 27.02
CA GLY A 365 -18.21 -11.64 27.97
C GLY A 365 -17.38 -11.52 29.25
N PRO A 366 -17.55 -12.45 30.21
CA PRO A 366 -16.80 -12.42 31.46
C PRO A 366 -15.29 -12.50 31.18
N GLY A 367 -14.50 -11.73 31.94
CA GLY A 367 -13.05 -11.78 31.86
C GLY A 367 -12.48 -13.05 32.52
N PRO A 368 -11.20 -13.38 32.28
CA PRO A 368 -10.55 -14.48 32.98
C PRO A 368 -10.60 -14.26 34.50
N GLU A 369 -11.03 -15.27 35.23
CA GLU A 369 -10.96 -15.24 36.69
C GLU A 369 -9.50 -15.15 37.10
N VAL A 370 -9.19 -14.15 37.94
CA VAL A 370 -7.88 -14.10 38.60
C VAL A 370 -7.84 -15.32 39.50
N PRO A 371 -6.87 -16.25 39.33
CA PRO A 371 -6.72 -17.36 40.25
C PRO A 371 -6.61 -16.74 41.64
N GLN A 372 -7.62 -16.96 42.50
CA GLN A 372 -7.51 -16.50 43.86
C GLN A 372 -6.25 -17.15 44.41
N PRO A 373 -5.31 -16.38 44.99
CA PRO A 373 -4.17 -16.98 45.63
C PRO A 373 -4.75 -17.96 46.64
N GLN A 374 -4.57 -19.26 46.40
CA GLN A 374 -4.92 -20.27 47.37
C GLN A 374 -4.09 -19.90 48.59
N LEU A 375 -4.73 -19.31 49.59
CA LEU A 375 -4.19 -19.14 50.91
C LEU A 375 -3.91 -20.57 51.38
N VAL A 376 -2.70 -21.04 51.11
CA VAL A 376 -2.16 -22.21 51.77
C VAL A 376 -1.99 -21.77 53.20
N ILE A 377 -3.08 -21.87 53.97
CA ILE A 377 -3.01 -21.90 55.42
C ILE A 377 -2.31 -23.22 55.72
N GLN A 378 -0.98 -23.19 55.76
CA GLN A 378 -0.22 -24.23 56.43
C GLN A 378 -0.61 -24.14 57.90
N ASP A 379 -1.57 -24.97 58.29
CA ASP A 379 -1.94 -25.18 59.67
C ASP A 379 -0.73 -25.79 60.37
N ARG A 380 0.05 -24.92 61.03
CA ARG A 380 1.30 -25.26 61.70
C ARG A 380 0.97 -25.84 63.07
N THR A 381 0.32 -27.00 63.08
CA THR A 381 0.18 -27.86 64.24
C THR A 381 0.60 -29.27 63.85
N GLN A 382 1.91 -29.51 63.83
CA GLN A 382 2.43 -30.85 64.08
C GLN A 382 3.44 -30.80 65.23
N LYS A 383 3.00 -31.48 66.30
CA LYS A 383 3.80 -31.97 67.42
C LYS A 383 5.05 -32.66 66.90
N ALA A 384 6.15 -32.42 67.60
CA ALA A 384 7.36 -33.20 67.51
C ALA A 384 7.06 -34.68 67.80
N ASP A 385 7.46 -35.55 66.88
CA ASP A 385 7.86 -36.92 67.22
C ASP A 385 9.25 -37.16 66.61
N ILE A 386 10.14 -37.56 67.50
CA ILE A 386 11.55 -37.87 67.27
C ILE A 386 11.59 -39.30 66.75
N GLY A 387 12.14 -39.50 65.55
CA GLY A 387 12.36 -40.82 64.95
C GLY A 387 13.74 -40.89 64.31
N GLU A 388 14.53 -41.86 64.75
CA GLU A 388 15.95 -42.08 64.51
C GLU A 388 16.36 -42.18 63.02
N VAL A 389 17.51 -41.61 62.70
CA VAL A 389 18.20 -41.75 61.41
C VAL A 389 19.25 -42.84 61.53
N SER A 390 19.12 -43.90 60.73
CA SER A 390 20.16 -44.92 60.56
C SER A 390 20.88 -44.73 59.21
N LEU A 391 22.21 -44.65 59.30
CA LEU A 391 23.18 -44.45 58.22
C LEU A 391 23.59 -45.78 57.56
N SER A 392 23.53 -45.83 56.23
CA SER A 392 24.33 -46.68 55.31
C SER A 392 23.78 -46.44 53.89
N SER A 393 24.50 -46.20 52.79
CA SER A 393 25.89 -46.47 52.40
C SER A 393 26.21 -45.62 51.16
N ILE A 394 27.43 -45.09 51.06
CA ILE A 394 28.04 -44.56 49.83
C ILE A 394 28.84 -45.71 49.18
N PRO A 395 28.96 -45.76 47.84
CA PRO A 395 30.31 -45.97 47.30
C PRO A 395 30.66 -45.02 46.13
N ALA A 396 31.99 -45.00 45.92
CA ALA A 396 32.80 -43.99 45.28
C ALA A 396 32.87 -44.06 43.75
N GLU A 397 33.41 -42.95 43.24
CA GLU A 397 33.96 -42.63 41.92
C GLU A 397 34.66 -43.76 41.16
N THR A 398 34.59 -43.69 39.82
CA THR A 398 35.79 -43.78 38.97
C THR A 398 35.62 -42.95 37.71
N SER A 399 36.68 -42.20 37.40
CA SER A 399 36.86 -41.39 36.21
C SER A 399 37.31 -42.26 35.04
N GLU A 400 36.82 -41.99 33.83
CA GLU A 400 37.56 -42.32 32.61
C GLU A 400 37.51 -41.15 31.63
N ARG A 401 38.70 -40.81 31.17
CA ARG A 401 39.08 -39.67 30.35
C ARG A 401 39.43 -40.25 28.98
N GLN A 402 38.78 -39.80 27.91
CA GLN A 402 39.27 -40.07 26.55
C GLN A 402 39.35 -38.77 25.75
N GLU A 403 40.59 -38.40 25.47
CA GLU A 403 41.02 -37.53 24.38
C GLU A 403 40.81 -38.27 23.05
N SER A 404 40.35 -37.58 22.01
CA SER A 404 40.68 -37.96 20.64
C SER A 404 40.59 -36.75 19.71
N ASP A 405 41.78 -36.28 19.36
CA ASP A 405 42.26 -35.62 18.16
C ASP A 405 41.28 -35.21 17.04
N SER A 406 41.39 -33.92 16.74
CA SER A 406 41.07 -33.30 15.46
C SER A 406 42.00 -33.78 14.35
N SER A 407 41.44 -34.33 13.27
CA SER A 407 42.14 -34.43 11.98
C SER A 407 41.32 -33.84 10.84
N ASN A 408 41.99 -32.93 10.15
CA ASN A 408 41.63 -32.28 8.91
C ASN A 408 41.61 -33.30 7.75
N THR A 409 40.55 -33.35 6.94
CA THR A 409 40.69 -33.80 5.54
C THR A 409 39.75 -33.03 4.61
N LYS A 410 40.38 -32.29 3.70
CA LYS A 410 39.81 -31.87 2.41
C LYS A 410 39.47 -33.11 1.60
N SER A 411 38.29 -33.16 1.00
CA SER A 411 38.12 -33.93 -0.24
C SER A 411 37.20 -33.19 -1.21
N SER A 412 37.75 -32.99 -2.40
CA SER A 412 37.06 -32.59 -3.62
C SER A 412 36.17 -33.74 -4.10
N GLY A 413 34.89 -33.45 -4.34
CA GLY A 413 33.96 -34.39 -4.96
C GLY A 413 33.17 -33.71 -6.07
N LYS A 414 33.72 -33.76 -7.29
CA LYS A 414 32.98 -33.54 -8.53
C LYS A 414 31.99 -34.69 -8.68
N VAL A 415 30.68 -34.42 -8.58
CA VAL A 415 29.65 -35.34 -9.05
C VAL A 415 28.80 -34.62 -10.09
N SER A 416 29.03 -35.03 -11.33
CA SER A 416 28.16 -34.81 -12.47
C SER A 416 26.94 -35.73 -12.30
N GLY A 417 25.75 -35.16 -12.34
CA GLY A 417 24.49 -35.91 -12.31
C GLY A 417 23.45 -35.14 -13.10
N ASN A 418 23.30 -35.52 -14.37
CA ASN A 418 22.23 -35.07 -15.26
C ASN A 418 20.87 -35.28 -14.61
N VAL A 419 20.19 -34.19 -14.29
CA VAL A 419 18.75 -34.17 -14.06
C VAL A 419 18.12 -33.38 -15.20
N ALA A 420 17.13 -34.02 -15.81
CA ALA A 420 16.55 -33.66 -17.10
C ALA A 420 16.07 -32.20 -17.18
N MET A 421 16.46 -31.54 -18.27
CA MET A 421 16.06 -30.19 -18.71
C MET A 421 14.53 -30.01 -18.88
N GLY A 422 13.74 -31.07 -18.68
CA GLY A 422 12.27 -31.06 -18.75
C GLY A 422 11.57 -30.45 -17.53
N ASP A 423 12.17 -30.52 -16.33
CA ASP A 423 11.52 -30.01 -15.11
C ASP A 423 11.90 -28.55 -14.78
N LEU A 424 13.00 -28.05 -15.36
CA LEU A 424 13.34 -26.62 -15.36
C LEU A 424 12.45 -25.78 -16.32
N MET A 425 11.74 -26.44 -17.25
CA MET A 425 10.77 -25.78 -18.14
C MET A 425 9.42 -25.51 -17.47
N LYS A 426 9.08 -26.18 -16.36
CA LYS A 426 7.82 -25.93 -15.63
C LYS A 426 7.93 -24.82 -14.59
N LEU A 427 9.12 -24.57 -14.05
CA LEU A 427 9.41 -23.42 -13.16
C LEU A 427 9.73 -22.11 -13.91
N SER A 428 9.81 -22.15 -15.24
CA SER A 428 10.21 -21.03 -16.12
C SER A 428 9.02 -20.17 -16.65
N THR A 429 7.79 -20.68 -16.58
CA THR A 429 6.65 -20.05 -17.26
C THR A 429 6.13 -18.77 -16.59
N SER A 430 6.40 -18.54 -15.30
CA SER A 430 5.96 -17.31 -14.60
C SER A 430 7.00 -16.16 -14.66
N LYS A 431 8.30 -16.49 -14.63
CA LYS A 431 9.40 -15.51 -14.75
C LYS A 431 9.61 -15.05 -16.20
N GLY A 432 9.53 -15.97 -17.17
CA GLY A 432 9.65 -15.67 -18.60
C GLY A 432 8.47 -14.88 -19.19
N ARG A 433 7.31 -14.83 -18.51
CA ARG A 433 6.17 -13.97 -18.86
C ARG A 433 6.32 -12.55 -18.33
N ARG A 434 6.91 -12.38 -17.14
CA ARG A 434 7.13 -11.07 -16.51
C ARG A 434 8.25 -10.27 -17.17
N ILE A 435 9.32 -10.93 -17.64
CA ILE A 435 10.42 -10.28 -18.37
C ILE A 435 9.98 -9.86 -19.79
N ARG A 436 9.22 -10.70 -20.51
CA ARG A 436 8.70 -10.35 -21.85
C ARG A 436 7.64 -9.23 -21.87
N ILE A 437 6.93 -8.99 -20.76
CA ILE A 437 5.99 -7.87 -20.60
C ILE A 437 6.74 -6.56 -20.30
N LEU A 438 7.84 -6.64 -19.55
CA LEU A 438 8.70 -5.49 -19.27
C LEU A 438 9.54 -5.08 -20.50
N GLU A 439 10.05 -6.04 -21.28
CA GLU A 439 10.81 -5.77 -22.51
C GLU A 439 9.93 -5.24 -23.65
N ARG A 440 8.65 -5.63 -23.74
CA ARG A 440 7.68 -5.06 -24.71
C ARG A 440 7.22 -3.64 -24.37
N SER A 441 7.35 -3.22 -23.11
CA SER A 441 6.95 -1.88 -22.66
C SER A 441 8.09 -0.86 -22.78
N ALA A 442 9.35 -1.30 -22.73
CA ALA A 442 10.53 -0.45 -22.85
C ALA A 442 10.93 -0.10 -24.31
N MET A 443 10.46 -0.85 -25.30
CA MET A 443 10.82 -0.62 -26.72
C MET A 443 9.83 0.26 -27.52
N LYS A 444 8.72 0.71 -26.93
CA LYS A 444 7.67 1.43 -27.69
C LYS A 444 7.72 2.97 -27.63
N TYR A 445 8.73 3.56 -26.99
CA TYR A 445 8.82 5.03 -26.83
C TYR A 445 10.16 5.63 -27.23
N ARG A 446 10.93 4.98 -28.11
CA ARG A 446 12.20 5.53 -28.62
C ARG A 446 12.15 6.04 -30.06
N ASP A 447 11.23 5.57 -30.90
CA ASP A 447 11.34 5.76 -32.37
C ASP A 447 10.26 6.63 -33.02
N ILE A 448 9.50 7.42 -32.26
CA ILE A 448 8.48 8.34 -32.82
C ILE A 448 9.01 9.80 -32.89
N GLY A 449 10.27 10.02 -32.51
CA GLY A 449 10.91 11.34 -32.51
C GLY A 449 11.58 11.77 -33.83
N THR A 450 11.70 10.89 -34.81
CA THR A 450 12.67 11.11 -35.92
C THR A 450 12.08 11.18 -37.32
N ILE A 451 10.75 11.25 -37.50
CA ILE A 451 10.15 11.14 -38.85
C ILE A 451 9.43 12.40 -39.35
N LEU A 452 9.23 13.46 -38.57
CA LEU A 452 8.41 14.59 -39.05
C LEU A 452 9.17 15.92 -39.06
N LEU A 453 10.16 15.98 -39.94
CA LEU A 453 10.63 17.22 -40.56
C LEU A 453 10.52 17.06 -42.08
N LYS A 454 9.50 17.66 -42.69
CA LYS A 454 9.62 18.47 -43.92
C LYS A 454 8.25 18.98 -44.40
N ASP A 455 8.28 20.28 -44.67
CA ASP A 455 7.61 21.06 -45.71
C ASP A 455 6.08 21.09 -45.84
N ASP A 456 5.59 22.28 -45.52
CA ASP A 456 5.02 23.27 -46.46
C ASP A 456 3.61 23.02 -47.01
N THR A 457 2.69 23.92 -46.67
CA THR A 457 1.98 24.81 -47.63
C THR A 457 0.87 25.61 -46.93
N GLY A 458 0.80 26.91 -47.28
CA GLY A 458 -0.47 27.56 -47.63
C GLY A 458 -1.23 28.33 -46.54
N ALA A 459 -0.95 29.64 -46.48
CA ALA A 459 -1.81 30.78 -46.07
C ALA A 459 -2.74 30.63 -44.84
N ILE A 460 -2.29 31.19 -43.72
CA ILE A 460 -3.04 31.43 -42.48
C ILE A 460 -3.00 32.93 -42.16
N VAL A 461 -4.02 33.42 -41.44
CA VAL A 461 -4.10 34.77 -40.89
C VAL A 461 -2.88 35.04 -39.97
N PRO A 462 -2.02 36.04 -40.27
CA PRO A 462 -0.73 36.24 -39.60
C PRO A 462 -0.77 36.43 -38.07
N SER A 463 -1.90 36.91 -37.54
CA SER A 463 -2.02 37.27 -36.12
C SER A 463 -2.00 36.04 -35.18
N ILE A 464 -2.60 34.91 -35.58
CA ILE A 464 -2.69 33.72 -34.72
C ILE A 464 -1.38 32.91 -34.70
N GLN A 465 -0.66 32.85 -35.82
CA GLN A 465 0.63 32.15 -35.89
C GLN A 465 1.75 32.85 -35.10
N GLN A 466 1.85 34.18 -35.18
CA GLN A 466 2.79 34.92 -34.33
C GLN A 466 2.47 34.72 -32.84
N THR A 467 1.18 34.63 -32.52
CA THR A 467 0.70 34.37 -31.17
C THR A 467 0.99 32.94 -30.72
N ALA A 468 0.87 31.93 -31.61
CA ALA A 468 1.21 30.53 -31.32
C ALA A 468 2.71 30.32 -31.05
N LEU A 469 3.58 31.06 -31.75
CA LEU A 469 5.03 31.03 -31.54
C LEU A 469 5.46 31.69 -30.21
N GLY A 470 4.71 32.68 -29.70
CA GLY A 470 5.01 33.37 -28.44
C GLY A 470 4.26 32.83 -27.21
N ASN A 471 3.01 32.41 -27.39
CA ASN A 471 2.10 32.00 -26.32
C ASN A 471 1.08 30.94 -26.82
N PRO A 472 1.39 29.65 -26.69
CA PRO A 472 0.49 28.56 -27.10
C PRO A 472 -0.89 28.63 -26.44
N VAL A 473 -0.98 29.13 -25.21
CA VAL A 473 -2.26 29.29 -24.49
C VAL A 473 -3.16 30.31 -25.21
N GLU A 474 -2.57 31.39 -25.71
CA GLU A 474 -3.28 32.45 -26.41
C GLU A 474 -3.70 32.03 -27.82
N ALA A 475 -2.88 31.23 -28.50
CA ALA A 475 -3.30 30.61 -29.75
C ALA A 475 -4.48 29.66 -29.54
N VAL A 476 -4.47 28.85 -28.48
CA VAL A 476 -5.60 27.97 -28.15
C VAL A 476 -6.85 28.78 -27.77
N ARG A 477 -6.69 29.93 -27.10
CA ARG A 477 -7.78 30.90 -26.85
C ARG A 477 -8.41 31.41 -28.15
N MET A 478 -7.60 31.87 -29.10
CA MET A 478 -8.11 32.43 -30.36
C MET A 478 -8.82 31.38 -31.21
N ILE A 479 -8.32 30.14 -31.23
CA ILE A 479 -8.98 28.99 -31.85
C ILE A 479 -10.34 28.75 -31.20
N TYR A 480 -10.39 28.79 -29.87
CA TYR A 480 -11.59 28.58 -29.08
C TYR A 480 -12.64 29.67 -29.31
N GLU A 481 -12.25 30.93 -29.25
CA GLU A 481 -13.14 32.08 -29.50
C GLU A 481 -13.71 32.04 -30.91
N ARG A 482 -12.86 31.72 -31.90
CA ARG A 482 -13.29 31.55 -33.28
C ARG A 482 -14.27 30.38 -33.43
N TRP A 483 -13.98 29.24 -32.82
CA TRP A 483 -14.84 28.07 -32.90
C TRP A 483 -16.21 28.31 -32.27
N ILE A 484 -16.27 29.02 -31.12
CA ILE A 484 -17.52 29.44 -30.47
C ILE A 484 -18.31 30.41 -31.36
N GLN A 485 -17.64 31.42 -31.93
CA GLN A 485 -18.28 32.39 -32.81
C GLN A 485 -18.88 31.74 -34.06
N GLU A 486 -18.25 30.67 -34.55
CA GLU A 486 -18.65 30.02 -35.78
C GLU A 486 -19.66 28.87 -35.57
N ASN A 487 -19.94 28.39 -34.34
CA ASN A 487 -20.68 27.12 -34.17
C ASN A 487 -21.53 26.97 -32.89
N GLU A 488 -22.82 26.65 -33.06
CA GLU A 488 -23.74 26.25 -31.98
C GLU A 488 -23.61 24.75 -31.59
N ASP A 489 -23.13 23.89 -32.50
CA ASP A 489 -23.31 22.42 -32.44
C ASP A 489 -22.16 21.62 -31.78
N HIS A 490 -21.18 22.27 -31.16
CA HIS A 490 -20.15 21.68 -30.31
C HIS A 490 -19.42 20.39 -30.83
N SER A 491 -19.20 20.26 -32.14
CA SER A 491 -18.60 19.06 -32.76
C SER A 491 -17.06 19.01 -32.68
N TRP A 492 -16.51 17.88 -32.20
CA TRP A 492 -15.07 17.64 -32.10
C TRP A 492 -14.32 17.71 -33.44
N LYS A 493 -15.00 17.39 -34.56
CA LYS A 493 -14.42 17.45 -35.91
C LYS A 493 -14.07 18.88 -36.31
N LYS A 494 -14.94 19.83 -35.98
CA LYS A 494 -14.72 21.26 -36.24
C LYS A 494 -13.60 21.79 -35.36
N LEU A 495 -13.55 21.38 -34.10
CA LEU A 495 -12.45 21.75 -33.20
C LEU A 495 -11.08 21.23 -33.69
N ALA A 496 -11.01 19.95 -34.10
CA ALA A 496 -9.80 19.39 -34.68
C ALA A 496 -9.36 20.14 -35.95
N GLN A 497 -10.33 20.59 -36.77
CA GLN A 497 -10.05 21.45 -37.91
C GLN A 497 -9.48 22.81 -37.49
N CYS A 498 -10.07 23.49 -36.50
CA CYS A 498 -9.54 24.77 -36.02
C CYS A 498 -8.12 24.64 -35.46
N PHE A 499 -7.76 23.50 -34.83
CA PHE A 499 -6.38 23.20 -34.43
C PHE A 499 -5.44 22.98 -35.62
N ARG A 500 -5.89 22.35 -36.71
CA ARG A 500 -5.11 22.25 -37.95
C ARG A 500 -4.87 23.61 -38.59
N ASP A 501 -5.91 24.44 -38.63
CA ASP A 501 -5.88 25.76 -39.25
C ASP A 501 -4.85 26.72 -38.61
N VAL A 502 -4.35 26.39 -37.41
CA VAL A 502 -3.30 27.15 -36.71
C VAL A 502 -2.00 26.34 -36.52
N GLN A 503 -1.84 25.24 -37.26
CA GLN A 503 -0.66 24.36 -37.22
C GLN A 503 -0.43 23.63 -35.89
N LEU A 504 -1.44 23.49 -35.03
CA LEU A 504 -1.42 22.62 -33.85
C LEU A 504 -1.79 21.17 -34.23
N ASN A 505 -1.17 20.67 -35.30
CA ASN A 505 -1.42 19.36 -35.91
C ASN A 505 -1.27 18.16 -34.96
N PRO A 506 -0.34 18.15 -33.98
CA PRO A 506 -0.30 17.08 -32.98
C PRO A 506 -1.58 17.01 -32.13
N LEU A 507 -2.12 18.16 -31.73
CA LEU A 507 -3.31 18.24 -30.88
C LEU A 507 -4.58 17.90 -31.68
N ALA A 508 -4.67 18.35 -32.93
CA ALA A 508 -5.73 17.93 -33.85
C ALA A 508 -5.77 16.41 -34.02
N ARG A 509 -4.63 15.78 -34.36
CA ARG A 509 -4.54 14.32 -34.54
C ARG A 509 -4.92 13.54 -33.27
N ASP A 510 -4.54 14.03 -32.11
CA ASP A 510 -4.85 13.42 -30.81
C ASP A 510 -6.37 13.43 -30.52
N ILE A 511 -7.04 14.57 -30.81
CA ILE A 511 -8.52 14.68 -30.73
C ILE A 511 -9.18 13.67 -31.68
N GLU A 512 -8.72 13.60 -32.93
CA GLU A 512 -9.30 12.68 -33.92
C GLU A 512 -9.09 11.21 -33.55
N GLN A 513 -7.92 10.84 -33.06
CA GLN A 513 -7.63 9.48 -32.62
C GLN A 513 -8.49 9.06 -31.42
N ARG A 514 -8.85 9.97 -30.52
CA ARG A 514 -9.67 9.61 -29.35
C ARG A 514 -11.16 9.61 -29.62
N PHE A 515 -11.66 10.57 -30.41
CA PHE A 515 -13.10 10.75 -30.62
C PHE A 515 -13.59 10.22 -31.98
N GLY A 516 -12.68 9.93 -32.92
CA GLY A 516 -12.98 9.45 -34.27
C GLY A 516 -13.39 7.98 -34.38
N PHE A 517 -12.98 7.12 -33.45
CA PHE A 517 -13.33 5.68 -33.49
C PHE A 517 -14.72 5.35 -32.93
N SER A 518 -15.50 6.34 -32.51
CA SER A 518 -16.82 6.09 -31.88
C SER A 518 -17.99 5.96 -32.86
N SER A 519 -17.76 5.84 -34.17
CA SER A 519 -18.85 5.56 -35.12
C SER A 519 -18.95 4.05 -35.36
N PRO A 520 -20.01 3.36 -34.91
CA PRO A 520 -20.25 2.01 -35.38
C PRO A 520 -20.41 2.07 -36.89
N ALA A 521 -19.62 1.28 -37.61
CA ALA A 521 -19.68 1.18 -39.05
C ALA A 521 -21.12 0.79 -39.45
N ARG A 522 -21.80 1.72 -40.12
CA ARG A 522 -23.06 1.46 -40.81
C ARG A 522 -22.77 0.39 -41.85
N SER A 523 -23.25 -0.83 -41.65
CA SER A 523 -23.17 -1.89 -42.65
C SER A 523 -24.01 -1.46 -43.87
N GLN A 524 -23.36 -0.99 -44.92
CA GLN A 524 -23.95 -1.00 -46.25
C GLN A 524 -23.48 -2.28 -46.93
N ALA A 525 -24.41 -3.24 -47.04
CA ALA A 525 -24.29 -4.38 -47.92
C ALA A 525 -25.08 -4.09 -49.20
N HIS A 526 -24.36 -3.94 -50.31
CA HIS A 526 -24.59 -4.49 -51.67
C HIS A 526 -23.72 -3.72 -52.66
N PRO A 527 -23.12 -4.38 -53.68
CA PRO A 527 -23.83 -5.03 -54.80
C PRO A 527 -23.24 -6.43 -55.10
N SER A 528 -23.68 -7.28 -56.03
CA SER A 528 -24.19 -7.09 -57.39
C SER A 528 -24.59 -8.49 -57.91
N HIS A 529 -25.63 -8.60 -58.73
CA HIS A 529 -25.63 -9.52 -59.87
C HIS A 529 -26.63 -9.02 -60.92
N GLN A 530 -26.12 -8.81 -62.14
CA GLN A 530 -26.87 -8.46 -63.33
C GLN A 530 -26.71 -9.59 -64.36
N ILE A 531 -27.86 -9.98 -64.95
CA ILE A 531 -28.12 -10.38 -66.36
C ILE A 531 -27.55 -11.77 -66.75
N ILE A 532 -28.26 -12.78 -67.30
CA ILE A 532 -29.15 -12.90 -68.49
C ILE A 532 -30.02 -14.18 -68.26
N GLY A 533 -31.27 -14.37 -68.69
CA GLY A 533 -32.20 -13.62 -69.52
C GLY A 533 -33.44 -14.47 -69.88
N ASN A 534 -34.38 -13.78 -70.52
CA ASN A 534 -35.47 -14.23 -71.42
C ASN A 534 -36.67 -15.05 -70.91
N ALA A 535 -37.84 -14.42 -71.18
CA ALA A 535 -39.12 -14.95 -71.69
C ALA A 535 -39.82 -16.04 -70.86
N ASP A 536 -41.14 -16.07 -70.68
CA ASP A 536 -42.22 -15.54 -71.50
C ASP A 536 -43.53 -15.55 -70.68
N GLU A 537 -44.51 -14.80 -71.18
CA GLU A 537 -45.94 -15.06 -71.09
C GLU A 537 -46.67 -15.26 -69.73
N SER A 538 -47.45 -14.22 -69.41
CA SER A 538 -48.92 -14.27 -69.43
C SER A 538 -49.71 -14.35 -68.09
N ARG A 539 -50.62 -13.35 -68.02
CA ARG A 539 -52.04 -13.40 -67.62
C ARG A 539 -52.47 -13.45 -66.15
N GLY A 540 -53.47 -12.59 -65.89
CA GLY A 540 -54.49 -12.68 -64.84
C GLY A 540 -54.32 -11.58 -63.79
N GLU A 541 -55.06 -10.46 -63.81
CA GLU A 541 -56.46 -10.31 -63.31
C GLU A 541 -56.61 -10.90 -61.89
N HIS A 542 -57.21 -10.27 -60.88
CA HIS A 542 -58.08 -9.11 -60.77
C HIS A 542 -58.33 -8.85 -59.26
N GLN A 543 -58.74 -7.61 -58.93
CA GLN A 543 -59.71 -7.22 -57.87
C GLN A 543 -59.24 -7.40 -56.40
N VAL A 544 -59.41 -6.44 -55.47
CA VAL A 544 -60.16 -5.17 -55.35
C VAL A 544 -59.28 -4.17 -54.61
#